data_AF-A0AAE3B7P8-F1
#
_entry.id   AF-A0AAE3B7P8-F1
#
_cell.length_a   1.000
_cell.length_b   1.000
_cell.length_c   1.000
_cell.angle_alpha   90.00
_cell.angle_beta   90.00
_cell.angle_gamma   90.00
#
_symmetry.space_group_name_H-M   'P 1'
#
loop_
_entity.id
_entity.type
_entity.pdbx_description
1 polymer ?
#
loop_
_entity_poly.entity_id
_entity_poly.type
_entity_poly.pdbx_seq_one_letter_code
_entity_poly.pdbx_strand_id
1 'polypeptide(L)'
;MTQSKDDLPAEAECFVMPSHFVESDSLEVQSFVSSALRELPTDASNRDKAIRLFEAVRDDIRYDPYCFALDEDSYRASQIAGAEAAFCVPKAILLAACLRAVGIPAALGFADVRNHLNTPKLQELMGTDLFIFHGYVQLWLDGQPYKVTPAFNMELCERFGVKPLVFDGYNDALFHEFDEQDHRHMEYVNDRGLYFDAPMKEFLIAFKETYPKLEEFNRVRIAKDSSGYDAGFSKEGAS
;
A
#
# COMPACT_ATOMS: atom_id res chain seq x y z
N MET A 1 -3.95 -26.16 -32.43
CA MET A 1 -5.15 -26.12 -31.56
C MET A 1 -4.88 -25.08 -30.50
N THR A 2 -5.48 -23.91 -30.66
CA THR A 2 -5.43 -22.77 -29.74
C THR A 2 -6.14 -23.18 -28.46
N GLN A 3 -5.40 -23.39 -27.37
CA GLN A 3 -6.01 -23.54 -26.06
C GLN A 3 -6.46 -22.16 -25.56
N SER A 4 -7.63 -22.21 -24.93
CA SER A 4 -8.54 -21.14 -24.58
C SER A 4 -7.92 -20.07 -23.69
N LYS A 5 -8.50 -18.87 -23.77
CA LYS A 5 -8.31 -17.69 -22.93
C LYS A 5 -8.12 -18.06 -21.45
N ASP A 6 -7.21 -17.33 -20.80
CA ASP A 6 -7.14 -17.16 -19.36
C ASP A 6 -8.52 -16.76 -18.83
N ASP A 7 -9.32 -17.72 -18.40
CA ASP A 7 -10.55 -17.45 -17.69
C ASP A 7 -10.14 -16.96 -16.30
N LEU A 8 -10.15 -15.64 -16.13
CA LEU A 8 -10.12 -15.02 -14.81
C LEU A 8 -11.18 -15.67 -13.93
N PRO A 9 -10.92 -15.94 -12.64
CA PRO A 9 -11.99 -16.31 -11.74
C PRO A 9 -13.12 -15.28 -11.84
N ALA A 10 -14.39 -15.70 -11.88
CA ALA A 10 -15.53 -14.78 -12.02
C ALA A 10 -15.52 -13.65 -10.95
N GLU A 11 -14.89 -13.92 -9.81
CA GLU A 11 -14.66 -12.97 -8.71
C GLU A 11 -13.62 -11.89 -9.06
N ALA A 12 -12.64 -12.19 -9.94
CA ALA A 12 -11.56 -11.28 -10.35
C ALA A 12 -12.00 -10.29 -11.45
N GLU A 13 -13.01 -10.63 -12.25
CA GLU A 13 -13.40 -9.85 -13.44
C GLU A 13 -13.80 -8.41 -13.14
N CYS A 14 -14.41 -8.13 -11.98
CA CYS A 14 -14.78 -6.76 -11.62
C CYS A 14 -13.56 -5.91 -11.27
N PHE A 15 -12.49 -6.52 -10.77
CA PHE A 15 -11.32 -5.83 -10.21
C PHE A 15 -10.34 -5.27 -11.26
N VAL A 16 -10.78 -5.08 -12.51
CA VAL A 16 -10.07 -4.26 -13.51
C VAL A 16 -10.71 -2.88 -13.68
N MET A 17 -11.93 -2.69 -13.19
CA MET A 17 -12.68 -1.43 -13.37
C MET A 17 -12.21 -0.35 -12.38
N PRO A 18 -12.21 0.93 -12.79
CA PRO A 18 -11.99 2.04 -11.88
C PRO A 18 -13.10 2.14 -10.82
N SER A 19 -12.78 2.75 -9.69
CA SER A 19 -13.71 3.08 -8.62
C SER A 19 -13.38 4.48 -8.05
N HIS A 20 -14.10 4.92 -7.01
CA HIS A 20 -13.96 6.29 -6.51
C HIS A 20 -12.57 6.57 -5.90
N PHE A 21 -11.99 5.61 -5.16
CA PHE A 21 -10.63 5.75 -4.63
C PHE A 21 -9.59 5.07 -5.51
N VAL A 22 -9.92 3.95 -6.15
CA VAL A 22 -9.04 3.22 -7.09
C VAL A 22 -9.20 3.72 -8.52
N GLU A 23 -8.89 5.01 -8.72
CA GLU A 23 -9.10 5.78 -9.96
C GLU A 23 -8.13 5.41 -11.08
N SER A 24 -8.20 4.17 -11.56
CA SER A 24 -7.28 3.62 -12.57
C SER A 24 -7.34 4.32 -13.93
N ASP A 25 -8.39 5.10 -14.19
CA ASP A 25 -8.62 5.89 -15.40
C ASP A 25 -8.19 7.36 -15.26
N SER A 26 -7.73 7.80 -14.08
CA SER A 26 -7.23 9.16 -13.87
C SER A 26 -5.91 9.44 -14.61
N LEU A 27 -5.70 10.68 -15.05
CA LEU A 27 -4.49 11.07 -15.77
C LEU A 27 -3.23 10.96 -14.88
N GLU A 28 -3.38 11.21 -13.58
CA GLU A 28 -2.32 11.12 -12.58
C GLU A 28 -1.83 9.68 -12.42
N VAL A 29 -2.75 8.71 -12.29
CA VAL A 29 -2.41 7.28 -12.23
C VAL A 29 -1.80 6.82 -13.55
N GLN A 30 -2.38 7.21 -14.69
CA GLN A 30 -1.84 6.86 -16.01
C GLN A 30 -0.42 7.42 -16.23
N SER A 31 -0.15 8.62 -15.71
CA SER A 31 1.19 9.24 -15.75
C SER A 31 2.18 8.49 -14.86
N PHE A 32 1.77 8.11 -13.64
CA PHE A 32 2.58 7.29 -12.73
C PHE A 32 2.94 5.95 -13.39
N VAL A 33 1.94 5.24 -13.93
CA VAL A 33 2.13 3.96 -14.66
C VAL A 33 3.07 4.13 -15.84
N SER A 34 2.88 5.17 -16.65
CA SER A 34 3.74 5.43 -17.82
C SER A 34 5.20 5.69 -17.42
N SER A 35 5.42 6.41 -16.32
CA SER A 35 6.76 6.66 -15.77
C SER A 35 7.40 5.36 -15.27
N ALA A 36 6.66 4.59 -14.45
CA ALA A 36 7.14 3.34 -13.88
C ALA A 36 7.53 2.31 -14.96
N LEU A 37 6.73 2.19 -16.01
CA LEU A 37 6.90 1.19 -17.07
C LEU A 37 7.80 1.66 -18.23
N ARG A 38 8.35 2.89 -18.19
CA ARG A 38 9.08 3.50 -19.31
C ARG A 38 10.23 2.66 -19.87
N GLU A 39 10.95 1.96 -18.99
CA GLU A 39 12.12 1.16 -19.34
C GLU A 39 11.78 -0.30 -19.71
N LEU A 40 10.51 -0.71 -19.57
CA LEU A 40 10.09 -2.05 -19.98
C LEU A 40 9.94 -2.12 -21.51
N PRO A 41 10.26 -3.27 -22.13
CA PRO A 41 9.99 -3.47 -23.54
C PRO A 41 8.49 -3.47 -23.82
N THR A 42 8.11 -3.13 -25.05
CA THR A 42 6.70 -3.01 -25.46
C THR A 42 5.89 -4.30 -25.34
N ASP A 43 6.57 -5.45 -25.40
CA ASP A 43 6.01 -6.80 -25.27
C ASP A 43 6.18 -7.38 -23.85
N ALA A 44 6.53 -6.56 -22.86
CA ALA A 44 6.60 -6.96 -21.46
C ALA A 44 5.28 -7.62 -21.00
N SER A 45 5.42 -8.74 -20.29
CA SER A 45 4.29 -9.50 -19.79
C SER A 45 3.54 -8.75 -18.69
N ASN A 46 2.31 -9.18 -18.39
CA ASN A 46 1.56 -8.64 -17.24
C ASN A 46 2.33 -8.86 -15.93
N ARG A 47 3.09 -9.96 -15.83
CA ARG A 47 3.95 -10.26 -14.69
C ARG A 47 5.07 -9.23 -14.54
N ASP A 48 5.78 -8.91 -15.62
CA ASP A 48 6.84 -7.88 -15.60
C ASP A 48 6.30 -6.51 -15.19
N LYS A 49 5.11 -6.15 -15.71
CA LYS A 49 4.42 -4.91 -15.34
C LYS A 49 4.03 -4.90 -13.86
N ALA A 50 3.46 -5.99 -13.34
CA ALA A 50 3.05 -6.08 -11.94
C ALA A 50 4.23 -5.92 -10.98
N ILE A 51 5.35 -6.58 -11.26
CA ILE A 51 6.60 -6.45 -10.49
C ILE A 51 7.06 -5.00 -10.50
N ARG A 52 7.18 -4.39 -11.68
CA ARG A 52 7.69 -3.02 -11.81
C ARG A 52 6.79 -1.98 -11.15
N LEU A 53 5.46 -2.14 -11.23
CA LEU A 53 4.49 -1.26 -10.56
C LEU A 53 4.53 -1.44 -9.04
N PHE A 54 4.68 -2.67 -8.55
CA PHE A 54 4.89 -2.93 -7.13
C PHE A 54 6.13 -2.19 -6.61
N GLU A 55 7.26 -2.32 -7.30
CA GLU A 55 8.51 -1.64 -6.96
C GLU A 55 8.36 -0.10 -7.00
N ALA A 56 7.73 0.44 -8.04
CA ALA A 56 7.50 1.89 -8.15
C ALA A 56 6.68 2.43 -6.98
N VAL A 57 5.55 1.80 -6.64
CA VAL A 57 4.73 2.25 -5.51
C VAL A 57 5.44 2.02 -4.16
N ARG A 58 6.24 0.95 -4.05
CA ARG A 58 7.03 0.66 -2.85
C ARG A 58 8.09 1.73 -2.62
N ASP A 59 8.86 2.10 -3.64
CA ASP A 59 10.09 2.86 -3.49
C ASP A 59 9.99 4.34 -3.89
N ASP A 60 9.16 4.70 -4.88
CA ASP A 60 9.03 6.09 -5.34
C ASP A 60 8.17 6.93 -4.38
N ILE A 61 7.40 6.27 -3.50
CA ILE A 61 6.65 6.90 -2.41
C ILE A 61 7.24 6.44 -1.09
N ARG A 62 7.78 7.35 -0.29
CA ARG A 62 8.40 6.96 0.98
C ARG A 62 7.34 6.51 1.99
N TYR A 63 7.66 5.51 2.80
CA TYR A 63 6.80 5.15 3.92
C TYR A 63 6.90 6.16 5.07
N ASP A 64 5.77 6.74 5.49
CA ASP A 64 5.66 7.64 6.64
C ASP A 64 4.36 7.35 7.42
N PRO A 65 4.44 6.76 8.63
CA PRO A 65 3.26 6.48 9.46
C PRO A 65 2.71 7.73 10.16
N TYR A 66 3.24 8.93 9.93
CA TYR A 66 2.73 10.17 10.51
C TYR A 66 1.98 11.06 9.51
N CYS A 67 1.88 10.65 8.24
CA CYS A 67 1.24 11.43 7.18
C CYS A 67 -0.26 11.14 6.99
N PHE A 68 -0.94 10.61 8.01
CA PHE A 68 -2.38 10.31 7.95
C PHE A 68 -3.20 11.55 7.59
N ALA A 69 -4.03 11.43 6.55
CA ALA A 69 -5.04 12.41 6.21
C ALA A 69 -6.33 12.17 7.01
N LEU A 70 -7.12 13.23 7.21
CA LEU A 70 -8.34 13.19 8.01
C LEU A 70 -9.62 13.42 7.18
N ASP A 71 -9.47 13.42 5.86
CA ASP A 71 -10.53 13.56 4.86
C ASP A 71 -10.44 12.42 3.84
N GLU A 72 -11.56 12.11 3.19
CA GLU A 72 -11.64 11.03 2.21
C GLU A 72 -10.90 11.36 0.90
N ASP A 73 -10.93 12.63 0.46
CA ASP A 73 -10.39 13.07 -0.83
C ASP A 73 -8.88 12.80 -0.96
N SER A 74 -8.14 12.93 0.14
CA SER A 74 -6.71 12.63 0.20
C SER A 74 -6.36 11.16 -0.10
N TYR A 75 -7.34 10.25 -0.07
CA TYR A 75 -7.14 8.81 -0.33
C TYR A 75 -7.49 8.40 -1.77
N ARG A 76 -7.84 9.35 -2.63
CA ARG A 76 -8.01 9.09 -4.05
C ARG A 76 -6.67 8.78 -4.71
N ALA A 77 -6.59 7.74 -5.53
CA ALA A 77 -5.36 7.32 -6.19
C ALA A 77 -4.71 8.44 -7.00
N SER A 78 -5.51 9.33 -7.60
CA SER A 78 -5.01 10.51 -8.32
C SER A 78 -4.23 11.49 -7.42
N GLN A 79 -4.64 11.65 -6.15
CA GLN A 79 -3.90 12.45 -5.18
C GLN A 79 -2.64 11.74 -4.71
N ILE A 80 -2.75 10.43 -4.45
CA ILE A 80 -1.65 9.61 -3.94
C ILE A 80 -0.51 9.48 -4.96
N ALA A 81 -0.82 9.42 -6.25
CA ALA A 81 0.17 9.36 -7.33
C ALA A 81 1.16 10.54 -7.32
N GLY A 82 0.77 11.69 -6.76
CA GLY A 82 1.63 12.87 -6.62
C GLY A 82 2.26 13.04 -5.23
N ALA A 83 2.05 12.10 -4.31
CA ALA A 83 2.52 12.23 -2.93
C ALA A 83 4.00 11.81 -2.78
N GLU A 84 4.78 12.55 -2.00
CA GLU A 84 6.17 12.20 -1.67
C GLU A 84 6.24 11.07 -0.63
N ALA A 85 5.21 10.95 0.22
CA ALA A 85 5.16 9.95 1.28
C ALA A 85 3.72 9.50 1.56
N ALA A 86 3.59 8.25 2.01
CA ALA A 86 2.33 7.62 2.36
C ALA A 86 2.56 6.48 3.36
N PHE A 87 1.47 5.91 3.88
CA PHE A 87 1.51 4.67 4.66
C PHE A 87 0.84 3.52 3.89
N CYS A 88 0.65 2.37 4.52
CA CYS A 88 0.20 1.14 3.84
C CYS A 88 -1.13 1.28 3.07
N VAL A 89 -2.14 2.01 3.60
CA VAL A 89 -3.45 2.13 2.95
C VAL A 89 -3.38 2.91 1.63
N PRO A 90 -2.88 4.17 1.58
CA PRO A 90 -2.76 4.88 0.30
C PRO A 90 -1.86 4.15 -0.70
N LYS A 91 -0.77 3.54 -0.25
CA LYS A 91 0.10 2.74 -1.13
C LYS A 91 -0.62 1.54 -1.74
N ALA A 92 -1.47 0.84 -0.98
CA ALA A 92 -2.31 -0.23 -1.53
C ALA A 92 -3.34 0.30 -2.54
N ILE A 93 -3.97 1.45 -2.25
CA ILE A 93 -4.91 2.13 -3.17
C ILE A 93 -4.22 2.45 -4.50
N LEU A 94 -3.04 3.08 -4.46
CA LEU A 94 -2.31 3.44 -5.67
C LEU A 94 -1.85 2.19 -6.44
N LEU A 95 -1.32 1.17 -5.77
CA LEU A 95 -0.90 -0.05 -6.45
C LEU A 95 -2.09 -0.74 -7.15
N ALA A 96 -3.23 -0.85 -6.48
CA ALA A 96 -4.43 -1.40 -7.10
C ALA A 96 -4.83 -0.58 -8.34
N ALA A 97 -4.80 0.76 -8.26
CA ALA A 97 -5.13 1.63 -9.39
C ALA A 97 -4.16 1.44 -10.56
N CYS A 98 -2.86 1.38 -10.29
CA CYS A 98 -1.81 1.15 -11.28
C CYS A 98 -1.96 -0.21 -11.98
N LEU A 99 -2.27 -1.27 -11.24
CA LEU A 99 -2.49 -2.62 -11.80
C LEU A 99 -3.74 -2.66 -12.68
N ARG A 100 -4.84 -2.08 -12.20
CA ARG A 100 -6.08 -1.95 -12.98
C ARG A 100 -5.89 -1.14 -14.26
N ALA A 101 -5.07 -0.09 -14.21
CA ALA A 101 -4.77 0.77 -15.36
C ALA A 101 -4.09 0.02 -16.50
N VAL A 102 -3.38 -1.08 -16.21
CA VAL A 102 -2.75 -1.95 -17.23
C VAL A 102 -3.54 -3.24 -17.49
N GLY A 103 -4.77 -3.34 -16.98
CA GLY A 103 -5.67 -4.47 -17.20
C GLY A 103 -5.38 -5.69 -16.33
N ILE A 104 -4.58 -5.53 -15.26
CA ILE A 104 -4.34 -6.59 -14.28
C ILE A 104 -5.39 -6.48 -13.18
N PRO A 105 -6.21 -7.51 -12.92
CA PRO A 105 -7.19 -7.46 -11.85
C PRO A 105 -6.50 -7.30 -10.50
N ALA A 106 -6.98 -6.34 -9.70
CA ALA A 106 -6.42 -6.01 -8.39
C ALA A 106 -7.51 -5.56 -7.41
N ALA A 107 -7.73 -6.35 -6.37
CA ALA A 107 -8.61 -6.04 -5.25
C ALA A 107 -7.81 -5.38 -4.12
N LEU A 108 -8.45 -4.46 -3.39
CA LEU A 108 -7.90 -3.97 -2.13
C LEU A 108 -8.16 -4.99 -1.04
N GLY A 109 -7.16 -5.28 -0.22
CA GLY A 109 -7.29 -6.11 0.97
C GLY A 109 -6.97 -5.30 2.21
N PHE A 110 -7.69 -5.56 3.30
CA PHE A 110 -7.41 -4.95 4.60
C PHE A 110 -7.38 -6.00 5.70
N ALA A 111 -6.51 -5.80 6.69
CA ALA A 111 -6.42 -6.65 7.86
C ALA A 111 -5.94 -5.86 9.07
N ASP A 112 -6.26 -6.34 10.27
CA ASP A 112 -5.63 -5.86 11.48
C ASP A 112 -4.39 -6.71 11.77
N VAL A 113 -3.26 -6.07 12.02
CA VAL A 113 -1.99 -6.75 12.29
C VAL A 113 -1.33 -6.21 13.55
N ARG A 114 -0.50 -7.01 14.22
CA ARG A 114 0.49 -6.49 15.16
C ARG A 114 1.82 -6.36 14.45
N ASN A 115 2.42 -5.18 14.54
CA ASN A 115 3.71 -4.89 13.92
C ASN A 115 4.72 -4.48 15.00
N HIS A 116 5.88 -5.14 14.99
CA HIS A 116 6.96 -4.86 15.93
C HIS A 116 7.92 -3.73 15.46
N LEU A 117 7.82 -3.25 14.21
CA LEU A 117 8.59 -2.11 13.65
C LEU A 117 7.93 -0.76 14.00
N ASN A 118 7.90 -0.43 15.28
CA ASN A 118 7.40 0.87 15.72
C ASN A 118 8.42 1.62 16.55
N THR A 119 8.67 2.87 16.18
CA THR A 119 9.44 3.77 17.03
C THR A 119 8.68 4.05 18.33
N PRO A 120 9.36 4.34 19.45
CA PRO A 120 8.70 4.66 20.71
C PRO A 120 7.68 5.81 20.59
N LYS A 121 7.96 6.82 19.75
CA LYS A 121 7.05 7.92 19.47
C LYS A 121 5.75 7.45 18.80
N LEU A 122 5.87 6.59 17.78
CA LEU A 122 4.68 6.04 17.12
C LEU A 122 3.86 5.17 18.09
N GLN A 123 4.51 4.34 18.91
CA GLN A 123 3.83 3.54 19.93
C GLN A 123 3.08 4.42 20.94
N GLU A 124 3.68 5.52 21.40
CA GLU A 124 3.05 6.46 22.33
C GLU A 124 1.81 7.14 21.73
N LEU A 125 1.90 7.55 20.46
CA LEU A 125 0.81 8.19 19.73
C LEU A 125 -0.31 7.19 19.38
N MET A 126 0.02 5.96 19.03
CA MET A 126 -0.98 4.93 18.77
C MET A 126 -1.66 4.47 20.06
N GLY A 127 -0.93 4.34 21.16
CA GLY A 127 -1.46 3.84 22.43
C GLY A 127 -1.84 2.36 22.43
N THR A 128 -1.47 1.62 21.38
CA THR A 128 -1.69 0.19 21.17
C THR A 128 -0.63 -0.36 20.22
N ASP A 129 -0.46 -1.68 20.19
CA ASP A 129 0.37 -2.42 19.24
C ASP A 129 -0.42 -2.96 18.02
N LEU A 130 -1.73 -2.71 17.99
CA LEU A 130 -2.62 -3.11 16.90
C LEU A 130 -2.61 -2.06 15.78
N PHE A 131 -2.33 -2.50 14.56
CA PHE A 131 -2.45 -1.75 13.30
C PHE A 131 -3.74 -2.15 12.62
N ILE A 132 -4.77 -1.32 12.71
CA ILE A 132 -6.03 -1.58 12.04
C ILE A 132 -5.93 -1.22 10.55
N PHE A 133 -6.67 -1.93 9.72
CA PHE A 133 -6.75 -1.68 8.27
C PHE A 133 -5.37 -1.59 7.58
N HIS A 134 -4.43 -2.46 7.95
CA HIS A 134 -3.22 -2.65 7.16
C HIS A 134 -3.60 -3.03 5.72
N GLY A 135 -3.23 -2.16 4.77
CA GLY A 135 -3.60 -2.30 3.37
C GLY A 135 -2.64 -3.20 2.59
N TYR A 136 -3.20 -4.13 1.83
CA TYR A 136 -2.52 -4.96 0.84
C TYR A 136 -3.32 -4.99 -0.47
N VAL A 137 -2.75 -5.55 -1.53
CA VAL A 137 -3.43 -5.77 -2.81
C VAL A 137 -3.47 -7.27 -3.10
N GLN A 138 -4.64 -7.79 -3.45
CA GLN A 138 -4.74 -9.11 -4.08
C GLN A 138 -4.83 -8.92 -5.59
N LEU A 139 -3.88 -9.47 -6.34
CA LEU A 139 -3.84 -9.43 -7.80
C LEU A 139 -3.91 -10.83 -8.40
N TRP A 140 -4.26 -10.91 -9.68
CA TRP A 140 -4.30 -12.18 -10.41
C TRP A 140 -3.38 -12.13 -11.63
N LEU A 141 -2.45 -13.07 -11.72
CA LEU A 141 -1.57 -13.27 -12.88
C LEU A 141 -1.75 -14.71 -13.38
N ASP A 142 -2.02 -14.88 -14.67
CA ASP A 142 -2.23 -16.20 -15.30
C ASP A 142 -3.27 -17.06 -14.54
N GLY A 143 -4.34 -16.40 -14.06
CA GLY A 143 -5.42 -17.02 -13.28
C GLY A 143 -5.08 -17.34 -11.82
N GLN A 144 -3.84 -17.12 -11.36
CA GLN A 144 -3.42 -17.39 -9.99
C GLN A 144 -3.49 -16.13 -9.11
N PRO A 145 -4.03 -16.23 -7.88
CA PRO A 145 -4.07 -15.11 -6.94
C PRO A 145 -2.73 -14.94 -6.23
N TYR A 146 -2.33 -13.69 -6.04
CA TYR A 146 -1.17 -13.28 -5.24
C TYR A 146 -1.55 -12.13 -4.33
N LYS A 147 -0.97 -12.07 -3.13
CA LYS A 147 -1.14 -10.95 -2.20
C LYS A 147 0.17 -10.22 -1.98
N VAL A 148 0.12 -8.88 -2.09
CA VAL A 148 1.32 -8.04 -2.05
C VAL A 148 1.09 -6.76 -1.22
N THR A 149 2.13 -6.33 -0.52
CA THR A 149 2.12 -5.14 0.35
C THR A 149 3.24 -4.18 -0.04
N PRO A 150 2.97 -3.09 -0.79
CA PRO A 150 4.00 -2.14 -1.25
C PRO A 150 4.34 -1.09 -0.17
N ALA A 151 4.41 -1.49 1.10
CA ALA A 151 4.47 -0.55 2.23
C ALA A 151 5.87 0.04 2.43
N PHE A 152 6.78 -0.71 3.05
CA PHE A 152 8.11 -0.21 3.43
C PHE A 152 9.04 -0.12 2.20
N ASN A 153 9.50 1.10 1.91
CA ASN A 153 10.48 1.35 0.86
C ASN A 153 11.86 0.81 1.24
N MET A 154 12.67 0.45 0.24
CA MET A 154 13.98 -0.18 0.47
C MET A 154 14.88 0.59 1.43
N GLU A 155 15.01 1.91 1.28
CA GLU A 155 15.85 2.74 2.15
C GLU A 155 15.44 2.65 3.63
N LEU A 156 14.13 2.56 3.90
CA LEU A 156 13.63 2.38 5.26
C LEU A 156 14.01 0.99 5.79
N CYS A 157 13.83 -0.04 4.97
CA CYS A 157 14.19 -1.41 5.31
C CYS A 157 15.67 -1.54 5.68
N GLU A 158 16.57 -1.01 4.84
CA GLU A 158 18.01 -0.99 5.09
C GLU A 158 18.36 -0.28 6.40
N ARG A 159 17.73 0.87 6.67
CA ARG A 159 17.98 1.64 7.88
C ARG A 159 17.57 0.92 9.16
N PHE A 160 16.42 0.24 9.13
CA PHE A 160 15.89 -0.47 10.29
C PHE A 160 16.41 -1.91 10.39
N GLY A 161 17.28 -2.35 9.48
CA GLY A 161 17.84 -3.71 9.48
C GLY A 161 16.77 -4.78 9.25
N VAL A 162 15.81 -4.50 8.37
CA VAL A 162 14.71 -5.42 8.04
C VAL A 162 14.71 -5.73 6.55
N LYS A 163 14.42 -6.99 6.20
CA LYS A 163 14.42 -7.42 4.79
C LYS A 163 13.26 -6.77 4.04
N PRO A 164 13.47 -6.07 2.91
CA PRO A 164 12.37 -5.50 2.14
C PRO A 164 11.48 -6.59 1.55
N LEU A 165 10.18 -6.29 1.38
CA LEU A 165 9.28 -7.18 0.64
C LEU A 165 9.56 -7.08 -0.85
N VAL A 166 9.80 -8.22 -1.48
CA VAL A 166 10.05 -8.33 -2.91
C VAL A 166 8.92 -9.17 -3.50
N PHE A 167 8.25 -8.62 -4.50
CA PHE A 167 7.30 -9.37 -5.32
C PHE A 167 8.03 -9.88 -6.56
N ASP A 168 8.23 -11.19 -6.65
CA ASP A 168 8.91 -11.83 -7.79
C ASP A 168 7.93 -12.21 -8.92
N GLY A 169 6.62 -11.98 -8.71
CA GLY A 169 5.55 -12.38 -9.62
C GLY A 169 5.04 -13.81 -9.40
N TYR A 170 5.75 -14.64 -8.65
CA TYR A 170 5.47 -16.07 -8.46
C TYR A 170 5.07 -16.44 -7.03
N ASN A 171 5.35 -15.57 -6.06
CA ASN A 171 5.05 -15.76 -4.65
C ASN A 171 4.39 -14.50 -4.05
N ASP A 172 3.66 -14.69 -2.95
CA ASP A 172 3.13 -13.59 -2.16
C ASP A 172 4.25 -12.71 -1.60
N ALA A 173 3.99 -11.40 -1.52
CA ALA A 173 4.87 -10.41 -0.89
C ALA A 173 4.09 -9.69 0.22
N LEU A 174 3.58 -10.46 1.17
CA LEU A 174 2.59 -10.01 2.14
C LEU A 174 3.21 -9.49 3.44
N PHE A 175 4.27 -10.16 3.91
CA PHE A 175 4.78 -9.98 5.27
C PHE A 175 6.29 -10.07 5.42
N HIS A 176 6.78 -9.24 6.33
CA HIS A 176 8.03 -9.49 7.03
C HIS A 176 7.71 -10.53 8.10
N GLU A 177 7.61 -11.81 7.73
CA GLU A 177 7.36 -12.86 8.71
C GLU A 177 8.52 -12.93 9.72
N PHE A 178 9.72 -12.56 9.27
CA PHE A 178 10.97 -12.63 10.03
C PHE A 178 11.84 -11.38 9.82
N ASP A 179 12.51 -10.91 10.88
CA ASP A 179 13.60 -9.91 10.77
C ASP A 179 14.91 -10.54 10.25
N GLU A 180 16.01 -9.78 10.22
CA GLU A 180 17.33 -10.31 9.85
C GLU A 180 17.86 -11.39 10.82
N GLN A 181 17.25 -11.52 12.00
CA GLN A 181 17.63 -12.43 13.08
C GLN A 181 16.63 -13.60 13.26
N ASP A 182 15.68 -13.76 12.32
CA ASP A 182 14.67 -14.83 12.29
C ASP A 182 13.61 -14.76 13.42
N HIS A 183 13.38 -13.58 14.01
CA HIS A 183 12.28 -13.39 14.97
C HIS A 183 10.96 -13.07 14.26
N ARG A 184 9.85 -13.66 14.74
CA ARG A 184 8.51 -13.37 14.22
C ARG A 184 8.17 -11.89 14.38
N HIS A 185 7.83 -11.25 13.26
CA HIS A 185 7.81 -9.79 13.18
C HIS A 185 6.41 -9.18 12.90
N MET A 186 5.47 -9.93 12.32
CA MET A 186 4.09 -9.46 12.09
C MET A 186 3.06 -10.58 12.33
N GLU A 187 1.97 -10.27 13.04
CA GLU A 187 0.87 -11.21 13.35
C GLU A 187 -0.45 -10.72 12.73
N TYR A 188 -1.14 -11.57 11.96
CA TYR A 188 -2.54 -11.32 11.56
C TYR A 188 -3.49 -11.50 12.75
N VAL A 189 -4.21 -10.44 13.10
CA VAL A 189 -5.23 -10.45 14.17
C VAL A 189 -6.63 -10.63 13.61
N ASN A 190 -6.95 -9.95 12.51
CA ASN A 190 -8.28 -9.97 11.90
C ASN A 190 -8.19 -9.72 10.40
N ASP A 191 -8.81 -10.56 9.57
CA ASP A 191 -8.96 -10.32 8.13
C ASP A 191 -10.24 -9.51 7.89
N ARG A 192 -10.13 -8.34 7.27
CA ARG A 192 -11.28 -7.49 6.92
C ARG A 192 -11.80 -7.77 5.52
N GLY A 193 -11.15 -8.64 4.76
CA GLY A 193 -11.56 -9.10 3.44
C GLY A 193 -11.09 -8.22 2.29
N LEU A 194 -11.65 -8.52 1.11
CA LEU A 194 -11.34 -7.84 -0.15
C LEU A 194 -12.43 -6.82 -0.52
N TYR A 195 -11.99 -5.71 -1.10
CA TYR A 195 -12.83 -4.58 -1.44
C TYR A 195 -12.60 -4.15 -2.89
N PHE A 196 -13.70 -3.89 -3.59
CA PHE A 196 -13.67 -3.27 -4.91
C PHE A 196 -13.13 -1.84 -4.85
N ASP A 197 -13.50 -1.10 -3.80
CA ASP A 197 -13.09 0.26 -3.54
C ASP A 197 -12.77 0.46 -2.05
N ALA A 198 -11.93 1.44 -1.71
CA ALA A 198 -11.50 1.63 -0.33
C ALA A 198 -12.68 2.06 0.58
N PRO A 199 -12.90 1.42 1.75
CA PRO A 199 -13.98 1.78 2.67
C PRO A 199 -13.59 2.99 3.53
N MET A 200 -13.24 4.12 2.90
CA MET A 200 -12.54 5.22 3.58
C MET A 200 -13.31 5.83 4.74
N LYS A 201 -14.63 5.95 4.61
CA LYS A 201 -15.48 6.40 5.72
C LYS A 201 -15.38 5.49 6.95
N GLU A 202 -15.39 4.18 6.76
CA GLU A 202 -15.25 3.21 7.85
C GLU A 202 -13.84 3.28 8.45
N PHE A 203 -12.82 3.33 7.59
CA PHE A 203 -11.42 3.47 7.99
C PHE A 203 -11.20 4.72 8.86
N LEU A 204 -11.69 5.89 8.43
CA LEU A 204 -11.49 7.15 9.16
C LEU A 204 -12.20 7.17 10.51
N ILE A 205 -13.40 6.58 10.60
CA ILE A 205 -14.12 6.41 11.88
C ILE A 205 -13.30 5.51 12.82
N ALA A 206 -12.92 4.32 12.35
CA ALA A 206 -12.16 3.35 13.14
C ALA A 206 -10.80 3.92 13.56
N PHE A 207 -10.12 4.65 12.69
CA PHE A 207 -8.84 5.30 12.97
C PHE A 207 -8.97 6.30 14.11
N LYS A 208 -9.98 7.18 14.06
CA LYS A 208 -10.21 8.18 15.11
C LYS A 208 -10.54 7.54 16.47
N GLU A 209 -11.32 6.46 16.46
CA GLU A 209 -11.69 5.73 17.68
C GLU A 209 -10.50 4.98 18.26
N THR A 210 -9.67 4.38 17.42
CA THR A 210 -8.54 3.52 17.84
C THR A 210 -7.31 4.34 18.24
N TYR A 211 -7.02 5.43 17.53
CA TYR A 211 -5.80 6.23 17.70
C TYR A 211 -6.08 7.72 17.97
N PRO A 212 -6.78 8.08 19.07
CA PRO A 212 -7.21 9.46 19.31
C PRO A 212 -6.04 10.45 19.41
N LYS A 213 -4.89 10.05 19.97
CA LYS A 213 -3.71 10.91 20.06
C LYS A 213 -3.04 11.12 18.71
N LEU A 214 -2.98 10.08 17.87
CA LEU A 214 -2.41 10.17 16.52
C LEU A 214 -3.32 10.99 15.59
N GLU A 215 -4.64 10.89 15.75
CA GLU A 215 -5.61 11.76 15.06
C GLU A 215 -5.40 13.22 15.47
N GLU A 216 -5.30 13.50 16.78
CA GLU A 216 -5.04 14.86 17.27
C GLU A 216 -3.71 15.40 16.75
N PHE A 217 -2.65 14.59 16.78
CA PHE A 217 -1.34 14.93 16.22
C PHE A 217 -1.45 15.34 14.75
N ASN A 218 -2.14 14.53 13.93
CA ASN A 218 -2.33 14.83 12.51
C ASN A 218 -3.20 16.06 12.28
N ARG A 219 -4.27 16.24 13.05
CA ARG A 219 -5.12 17.45 12.97
C ARG A 219 -4.33 18.72 13.22
N VAL A 220 -3.48 18.71 14.25
CA VAL A 220 -2.61 19.85 14.58
C VAL A 220 -1.54 20.07 13.51
N ARG A 221 -0.95 19.00 12.98
CA ARG A 221 0.05 19.06 11.90
C ARG A 221 -0.55 19.68 10.64
N ILE A 222 -1.69 19.17 10.16
CA ILE A 222 -2.41 19.66 8.97
C ILE A 222 -2.83 21.13 9.14
N ALA A 223 -3.22 21.55 10.35
CA ALA A 223 -3.60 22.93 10.61
C ALA A 223 -2.41 23.92 10.64
N LYS A 224 -1.18 23.43 10.89
CA LYS A 224 0.03 24.25 11.02
C LYS A 224 0.90 24.25 9.76
N ASP A 225 0.93 23.13 9.04
CA ASP A 225 1.68 22.93 7.80
C ASP A 225 0.72 22.67 6.65
N SER A 226 0.75 23.52 5.63
CA SER A 226 0.17 23.19 4.31
C SER A 226 1.01 22.16 3.54
N SER A 227 2.15 21.72 4.08
CA SER A 227 3.05 20.72 3.50
C SER A 227 3.23 19.55 4.47
N GLY A 228 2.56 18.44 4.18
CA GLY A 228 2.29 17.35 5.11
C GLY A 228 3.46 16.42 5.49
N TYR A 229 4.66 16.93 5.76
CA TYR A 229 5.85 16.10 6.02
C TYR A 229 6.39 16.22 7.45
N ASP A 230 6.55 15.10 8.18
CA ASP A 230 7.35 15.04 9.42
C ASP A 230 8.74 14.42 9.14
N ALA A 231 9.77 15.26 9.10
CA ALA A 231 11.17 14.84 8.93
C ALA A 231 11.72 14.00 10.09
N GLY A 232 10.98 13.89 11.21
CA GLY A 232 11.36 13.15 12.41
C GLY A 232 11.42 11.64 12.21
N PHE A 233 10.53 11.02 11.43
CA PHE A 233 10.62 9.58 11.14
C PHE A 233 11.92 9.25 10.39
N SER A 234 12.35 10.16 9.50
CA SER A 234 13.66 10.08 8.84
C SER A 234 14.85 10.42 9.74
N LYS A 235 14.66 10.71 11.02
CA LYS A 235 15.75 10.92 12.00
C LYS A 235 15.76 9.90 13.14
N GLU A 236 14.61 9.32 13.48
CA GLU A 236 14.42 8.44 14.65
C GLU A 236 15.05 7.04 14.57
N GLY A 237 15.55 6.60 13.41
CA GLY A 237 16.24 5.30 13.25
C GLY A 237 17.77 5.35 13.36
N ALA A 238 18.35 6.41 13.94
CA ALA A 238 19.81 6.56 14.11
C ALA A 238 20.14 6.85 15.59
N SER A 239 19.91 5.88 16.46
CA SER A 239 20.43 5.87 17.84
C SER A 239 20.59 4.44 18.32
#